data_AF-A0A917JDN9-F1
#
_entry.id   AF-A0A917JDN9-F1
#
_cell.length_a   1.000
_cell.length_b   1.000
_cell.length_c   1.000
_cell.angle_alpha   90.00
_cell.angle_beta   90.00
_cell.angle_gamma   90.00
#
_symmetry.space_group_name_H-M   'P 1'
#
loop_
_entity.id
_entity.type
_entity.pdbx_description
1 polymer ?
#
loop_
_entity_poly.entity_id
_entity_poly.type
_entity_poly.pdbx_seq_one_letter_code
_entity_poly.pdbx_strand_id
1 'polypeptide(L)' 'MEIKMTGLTYQIDEQTGEVKTVEVKYQKYEGGNQFNTQVVVSPSDLDEGQTLDDLRRTDFDPIARQKMVSWLTV' A
#
# COMPACT_ATOMS: atom_id res chain seq x y z
N MET A 1 -10.73 -2.01 -14.64
CA MET A 1 -11.01 -2.87 -13.47
C MET A 1 -10.99 -1.99 -12.22
N GLU A 2 -12.10 -1.86 -11.50
CA GLU A 2 -12.12 -1.08 -10.26
C GLU A 2 -11.80 -1.98 -9.06
N ILE A 3 -10.51 -2.05 -8.70
CA ILE A 3 -10.04 -2.69 -7.47
C ILE A 3 -10.08 -1.63 -6.37
N LYS A 4 -10.83 -1.86 -5.29
CA LYS A 4 -11.04 -0.86 -4.23
C LYS A 4 -10.08 -1.09 -3.06
N MET A 5 -9.48 -0.02 -2.56
CA MET A 5 -8.77 -0.03 -1.29
C MET A 5 -9.79 -0.22 -0.16
N THR A 6 -9.60 -1.23 0.66
CA THR A 6 -10.51 -1.58 1.77
C THR A 6 -9.92 -1.31 3.13
N GLY A 7 -8.61 -1.13 3.25
CA GLY A 7 -7.99 -0.82 4.53
C GLY A 7 -6.51 -0.46 4.43
N LEU A 8 -6.04 0.17 5.50
CA LEU A 8 -4.63 0.49 5.76
C LEU A 8 -4.26 -0.09 7.13
N THR A 9 -3.10 -0.71 7.23
CA THR A 9 -2.54 -1.15 8.51
C THR A 9 -1.13 -0.61 8.64
N TYR A 10 -0.89 0.18 9.68
CA TYR A 10 0.40 0.84 9.93
C TYR A 10 1.22 -0.02 10.88
N GLN A 11 2.47 -0.28 10.51
CA GLN A 11 3.43 -0.90 11.40
C GLN A 11 4.39 0.18 11.90
N ILE A 12 4.41 0.39 13.21
CA ILE A 12 5.18 1.44 13.87
C ILE A 12 6.44 0.82 14.49
N ASP A 13 7.58 1.51 14.37
CA ASP A 13 8.80 1.20 15.12
C ASP A 13 8.58 1.56 16.60
N GLU A 14 8.67 0.59 17.50
CA GLU A 14 8.46 0.83 18.93
C GLU A 14 9.57 1.68 19.59
N GLN A 15 10.75 1.76 18.98
CA GLN A 15 11.90 2.54 19.46
C GLN A 15 11.86 3.99 18.95
N THR A 16 11.57 4.20 17.67
CA THR A 16 11.56 5.55 17.07
C THR A 16 10.17 6.19 17.06
N GLY A 17 9.11 5.39 17.13
CA GLY A 17 7.73 5.85 16.97
C GLY A 17 7.32 6.13 15.53
N GLU A 18 8.21 5.91 14.56
CA GLU A 18 7.99 6.19 13.14
C GLU A 18 7.29 5.01 12.45
N VAL A 19 6.60 5.28 11.34
CA VAL A 19 5.97 4.24 10.54
C VAL A 19 7.04 3.51 9.71
N LYS A 20 7.21 2.20 9.95
CA LYS A 20 8.12 1.33 9.17
C LYS A 20 7.55 0.91 7.84
N THR A 21 6.28 0.50 7.86
CA THR A 21 5.57 -0.02 6.70
C THR A 21 4.09 0.30 6.82
N VAL A 22 3.45 0.47 5.66
CA VAL A 22 1.99 0.59 5.57
C VAL A 22 1.49 -0.47 4.63
N GLU A 23 0.59 -1.29 5.16
CA GLU A 23 -0.03 -2.36 4.42
C GLU A 23 -1.36 -1.88 3.85
N VAL A 24 -1.46 -1.87 2.52
CA VAL A 24 -2.63 -1.43 1.76
C VAL A 24 -3.41 -2.65 1.29
N LYS A 25 -4.65 -2.77 1.76
CA LYS A 25 -5.53 -3.90 1.43
C LYS A 25 -6.47 -3.52 0.31
N TYR A 26 -6.61 -4.44 -0.63
CA TYR A 26 -7.48 -4.31 -1.79
C TYR A 26 -8.40 -5.52 -1.89
N GLN A 27 -9.65 -5.26 -2.25
CA GLN A 27 -10.61 -6.31 -2.50
C GLN A 27 -11.49 -5.95 -3.70
N LYS A 28 -11.85 -6.97 -4.46
CA LYS A 28 -12.89 -6.91 -5.49
C LYS A 28 -13.65 -8.23 -5.51
N TYR A 29 -14.96 -8.12 -5.70
CA TYR A 29 -15.83 -9.25 -5.98
C TYR A 29 -16.70 -8.90 -7.19
N GLU A 30 -16.63 -9.70 -8.25
CA GLU A 30 -17.41 -9.48 -9.47
C GLU A 30 -17.75 -10.80 -10.14
N GLY A 31 -19.05 -11.06 -10.35
CA GLY A 31 -19.53 -12.22 -11.10
C GLY A 31 -19.06 -13.57 -10.55
N GLY A 32 -18.92 -13.71 -9.23
CA GLY A 32 -18.41 -14.92 -8.59
C GLY A 32 -16.87 -15.01 -8.51
N ASN A 33 -16.14 -14.10 -9.16
CA ASN A 33 -14.69 -14.00 -9.04
C ASN A 33 -14.32 -13.09 -7.87
N GLN A 34 -13.31 -13.50 -7.11
CA GLN A 34 -12.76 -12.73 -6.00
C GLN A 34 -11.30 -12.40 -6.27
N PHE A 35 -10.94 -11.15 -6.00
CA PHE A 35 -9.56 -10.69 -5.97
C PHE A 35 -9.32 -10.03 -4.61
N ASN A 36 -8.37 -10.57 -3.85
CA ASN A 36 -7.88 -9.94 -2.62
C ASN A 36 -6.37 -9.80 -2.76
N THR A 37 -5.85 -8.62 -2.46
CA THR A 37 -4.40 -8.42 -2.41
C THR A 37 -4.03 -7.44 -1.31
N GLN A 38 -2.78 -7.52 -0.91
CA GLN A 38 -2.22 -6.78 0.19
C GLN A 38 -0.83 -6.32 -0.25
N VAL A 39 -0.62 -5.01 -0.20
CA VAL A 39 0.61 -4.39 -0.69
C VAL A 39 1.31 -3.73 0.48
N VAL A 40 2.52 -4.16 0.75
CA VAL A 40 3.36 -3.54 1.77
C VAL A 40 4.11 -2.38 1.12
N VAL A 41 3.80 -1.17 1.54
CA VAL A 41 4.53 0.06 1.20
C VAL A 41 5.60 0.29 2.27
N SER A 42 6.84 0.49 1.85
CA SER A 42 8.01 0.78 2.67
C SER A 42 8.69 2.07 2.20
N PRO A 43 9.61 2.67 2.98
CA PRO A 43 10.33 3.88 2.57
C PRO A 43 11.06 3.75 1.21
N SER A 44 11.44 2.53 0.82
CA SER A 44 12.04 2.24 -0.49
C SER A 44 11.11 2.45 -1.69
N ASP A 45 9.80 2.60 -1.46
CA ASP A 45 8.80 2.86 -2.49
C ASP A 45 8.50 4.36 -2.64
N LEU A 46 9.17 5.23 -1.88
CA LEU A 46 8.96 6.67 -1.84
C LEU A 46 10.09 7.42 -2.56
N ASP A 47 9.86 8.70 -2.85
CA ASP A 47 10.91 9.58 -3.33
C ASP A 47 11.96 9.86 -2.25
N GLU A 48 13.17 10.20 -2.66
CA GLU A 48 14.30 10.43 -1.76
C GLU A 48 13.99 11.55 -0.74
N GLY A 49 14.18 11.23 0.54
CA GLY A 49 13.92 12.17 1.65
C GLY A 49 12.48 12.19 2.17
N GLN A 50 11.55 11.41 1.60
CA GLN A 50 10.21 11.23 2.17
C GLN A 50 10.16 10.07 3.17
N THR A 51 9.29 10.20 4.17
CA THR A 51 8.95 9.15 5.13
C THR A 51 7.48 8.74 4.97
N LEU A 52 7.12 7.58 5.53
CA LEU A 52 5.72 7.13 5.52
C LEU A 52 4.80 8.00 6.38
N ASP A 53 5.37 8.73 7.35
CA ASP A 53 4.66 9.68 8.22
C ASP A 53 4.28 10.98 7.50
N ASP A 54 4.97 11.33 6.41
CA ASP A 54 4.66 12.50 5.57
C ASP A 54 3.40 12.29 4.71
N LEU A 55 2.97 11.04 4.54
CA LEU A 55 1.92 10.65 3.61
C LEU A 55 0.54 10.66 4.24
N ARG A 56 -0.44 11.13 3.47
CA ARG A 56 -1.86 10.99 3.82
C ARG A 56 -2.35 9.61 3.40
N ARG A 57 -3.45 9.18 4.03
CA ARG A 57 -4.17 7.93 3.68
C ARG A 57 -4.47 7.80 2.18
N THR A 58 -4.72 8.92 1.51
CA THR A 58 -5.01 8.98 0.07
C THR A 58 -3.80 8.72 -0.81
N ASP A 59 -2.60 8.97 -0.29
CA ASP A 59 -1.36 8.93 -1.06
C ASP A 59 -0.83 7.49 -1.19
N PHE A 60 -1.24 6.60 -0.29
CA PHE A 60 -0.87 5.17 -0.33
C PHE A 60 -1.51 4.41 -1.50
N ASP A 61 -2.70 4.81 -1.99
CA ASP A 61 -3.35 4.11 -3.10
C ASP A 61 -2.55 4.16 -4.41
N PRO A 62 -2.11 5.32 -4.92
CA PRO A 62 -1.29 5.36 -6.14
C PRO A 62 0.06 4.65 -5.97
N ILE A 63 0.72 4.77 -4.82
CA ILE A 63 2.01 4.11 -4.54
C ILE A 63 1.86 2.58 -4.56
N ALA A 64 0.87 2.05 -3.83
CA ALA A 64 0.63 0.61 -3.78
C ALA A 64 0.18 0.05 -5.14
N ARG A 65 -0.59 0.80 -5.93
CA ARG A 65 -0.93 0.41 -7.32
C ARG A 65 0.28 0.34 -8.22
N GLN A 66 1.19 1.30 -8.14
CA GLN A 66 2.43 1.28 -8.92
C GLN A 66 3.28 0.05 -8.56
N LYS A 67 3.40 -0.27 -7.26
CA LYS A 67 4.07 -1.47 -6.78
C LYS A 67 3.40 -2.77 -7.25
N MET A 68 2.07 -2.82 -7.30
CA MET A 68 1.36 -3.99 -7.87
C MET A 68 1.64 -4.18 -9.35
N VAL A 69 1.71 -3.10 -10.13
CA VAL A 69 2.02 -3.19 -11.57
C VAL A 69 3.40 -3.79 -11.78
N SER A 70 4.39 -3.41 -10.96
CA SER A 70 5.76 -3.94 -11.09
C SER A 70 5.84 -5.46 -10.87
N TRP A 71 4.96 -6.04 -10.07
CA TRP A 71 4.85 -7.50 -9.90
C TRP A 71 4.36 -8.25 -11.14
N LEU A 72 3.64 -7.56 -12.03
CA LEU A 72 3.04 -8.16 -13.23
C LEU A 72 3.91 -8.00 -14.48
N THR A 73 4.86 -7.08 -14.44
CA THR A 73 5.79 -6.76 -15.53
C THR A 73 7.15 -7.47 -15.42
N VAL A 74 7.22 -8.55 -14.63
CA VAL A 74 8.41 -9.39 -14.46
C VAL A 74 8.63 -10.28 -15.69
#